data_AF-A0A959Z095-F1
#
_entry.id   AF-A0A959Z095-F1
#
_cell.length_a   1.000
_cell.length_b   1.000
_cell.length_c   1.000
_cell.angle_alpha   90.00
_cell.angle_beta   90.00
_cell.angle_gamma   90.00
#
_symmetry.space_group_name_H-M   'P 1'
#
loop_
_entity.id
_entity.type
_entity.pdbx_description
1 polymer ?
#
loop_
_entity_poly.entity_id
_entity_poly.type
_entity_poly.pdbx_seq_one_letter_code
_entity_poly.pdbx_strand_id
1 'polypeptide(L)' 'MKFFIDTASLEQIREAHALGVLDGVTTNPSLMAKEGISGEERIIQHYIDICEIVDGDVSAEVIATDFEGIVREGERLAA' A
#
# COMPACT_ATOMS: atom_id res chain seq x y z
N MET A 1 6.28 -20.26 2.21
CA MET A 1 7.03 -19.00 2.31
C MET A 1 6.27 -18.01 1.47
N LYS A 2 5.95 -16.81 2.00
CA LYS A 2 5.27 -15.76 1.24
C LYS A 2 6.29 -14.75 0.69
N PHE A 3 6.02 -14.17 -0.47
CA PHE A 3 6.83 -13.14 -1.11
C PHE A 3 6.03 -11.85 -1.24
N PHE A 4 6.57 -10.77 -0.68
CA PHE A 4 5.99 -9.44 -0.76
C PHE A 4 6.95 -8.54 -1.53
N ILE A 5 6.41 -7.66 -2.37
CA ILE A 5 7.17 -6.57 -2.97
C ILE A 5 7.04 -5.32 -2.10
N ASP A 6 8.16 -4.63 -1.88
CA ASP A 6 8.20 -3.38 -1.10
C ASP A 6 8.32 -2.18 -2.04
N THR A 7 7.17 -1.69 -2.52
CA THR A 7 7.11 -0.58 -3.47
C THR A 7 5.72 0.07 -3.47
N ALA A 8 5.66 1.33 -3.89
CA ALA A 8 4.41 2.00 -4.25
C ALA A 8 4.24 2.12 -5.77
N SER A 9 5.20 1.66 -6.58
CA SER A 9 5.12 1.77 -8.04
C SER A 9 4.13 0.76 -8.62
N LEU A 10 3.04 1.26 -9.19
CA LEU A 10 2.00 0.47 -9.85
C LEU A 10 2.53 -0.38 -11.02
N GLU A 11 3.58 0.09 -11.70
CA GLU A 11 4.25 -0.66 -12.78
C GLU A 11 4.98 -1.87 -12.22
N GLN A 12 5.84 -1.68 -11.21
CA GLN A 12 6.60 -2.77 -10.57
C GLN A 12 5.67 -3.82 -9.96
N ILE A 13 4.56 -3.38 -9.35
CA ILE A 13 3.56 -4.30 -8.78
C ILE A 13 2.92 -5.15 -9.87
N ARG A 14 2.55 -4.57 -11.02
CA ARG A 14 2.00 -5.33 -12.16
C ARG A 14 3.00 -6.31 -12.74
N GLU A 15 4.25 -5.92 -12.90
CA GLU A 15 5.30 -6.81 -13.39
C GLU A 15 5.50 -7.99 -12.46
N ALA A 16 5.62 -7.74 -11.15
CA ALA A 16 5.85 -8.78 -10.17
C ALA A 16 4.62 -9.68 -9.98
N HIS A 17 3.41 -9.14 -10.09
CA HIS A 17 2.18 -9.93 -10.14
C HIS A 17 2.12 -10.82 -11.40
N ALA A 18 2.52 -10.31 -12.57
CA ALA A 18 2.55 -11.07 -13.82
C ALA A 18 3.55 -12.25 -13.80
N LEU A 19 4.59 -12.17 -12.97
CA LEU A 19 5.51 -13.29 -12.71
C LEU A 19 4.86 -14.43 -11.91
N GLY A 20 3.70 -14.19 -11.28
CA GLY A 20 2.94 -15.19 -10.51
C GLY A 20 3.58 -15.57 -9.18
N VAL A 21 4.45 -14.72 -8.64
CA VAL A 21 5.23 -15.00 -7.42
C VAL A 21 4.79 -14.16 -6.21
N LEU A 22 3.80 -13.28 -6.38
CA LEU A 22 3.48 -12.23 -5.42
C LEU A 22 2.35 -12.67 -4.49
N ASP A 23 2.63 -12.69 -3.19
CA ASP A 23 1.64 -12.97 -2.13
C ASP A 23 1.10 -11.68 -1.48
N GLY A 24 1.69 -10.52 -1.79
CA GLY A 24 1.25 -9.23 -1.26
C GLY A 24 2.22 -8.07 -1.54
N VAL A 25 1.84 -6.88 -1.09
CA VAL A 25 2.60 -5.63 -1.25
C VAL A 25 2.80 -4.98 0.11
N THR A 26 3.98 -4.43 0.36
CA THR A 26 4.20 -3.50 1.47
C THR A 26 4.47 -2.10 0.94
N THR A 27 3.85 -1.10 1.57
CA THR A 27 4.16 0.31 1.31
C THR A 27 4.55 1.00 2.62
N ASN A 28 5.04 2.22 2.48
CA ASN A 28 5.25 3.17 3.56
C ASN A 28 5.15 4.60 3.00
N PRO A 29 5.08 5.65 3.85
CA PRO A 29 4.91 7.02 3.39
C PRO A 29 6.05 7.51 2.49
N SER A 30 7.27 6.99 2.70
CA SER A 30 8.44 7.35 1.88
C SER A 30 8.34 6.79 0.46
N LEU A 31 7.84 5.56 0.30
CA LEU A 31 7.60 4.96 -1.02
C LEU A 31 6.49 5.70 -1.77
N MET A 32 5.39 6.02 -1.10
CA MET A 32 4.30 6.82 -1.69
C MET A 32 4.80 8.20 -2.15
N ALA A 33 5.62 8.86 -1.33
CA ALA A 33 6.21 10.15 -1.67
C ALA A 33 7.18 10.08 -2.87
N LYS A 34 7.95 8.99 -3.02
CA LYS A 34 8.85 8.78 -4.17
C LYS A 34 8.08 8.70 -5.49
N GLU A 35 6.89 8.11 -5.47
CA GLU A 35 5.98 8.07 -6.63
C GLU A 35 5.17 9.38 -6.81
N GLY A 36 5.44 10.41 -6.01
CA GLY A 36 4.77 11.71 -6.11
C GLY A 36 3.30 11.70 -5.65
N ILE A 37 2.95 10.73 -4.80
CA ILE A 37 1.60 10.56 -4.26
C ILE A 37 1.51 11.33 -2.94
N SER A 38 0.57 12.25 -2.88
CA SER A 38 0.32 13.09 -1.71
C SER A 38 -1.12 13.57 -1.70
N GLY A 39 -1.61 13.91 -0.51
CA GLY A 39 -3.02 14.24 -0.29
C GLY A 39 -3.86 12.98 -0.05
N GLU A 40 -4.83 13.11 0.84
CA GLU A 40 -5.61 12.00 1.37
C GLU A 40 -6.32 11.19 0.26
N GLU A 41 -7.02 11.87 -0.64
CA GLU A 41 -7.76 11.24 -1.74
C GLU A 41 -6.85 10.44 -2.67
N ARG A 42 -5.70 10.99 -3.05
CA ARG A 42 -4.74 10.31 -3.94
C ARG A 42 -4.08 9.12 -3.24
N ILE A 43 -3.80 9.22 -1.94
CA ILE A 43 -3.25 8.10 -1.16
C ILE A 43 -4.24 6.95 -1.10
N ILE A 44 -5.51 7.23 -0.78
CA ILE A 44 -6.55 6.20 -0.72
C ILE A 44 -6.78 5.57 -2.09
N GLN A 45 -6.91 6.38 -3.15
CA GLN A 45 -7.07 5.86 -4.50
C GLN A 45 -5.89 4.97 -4.89
N HIS A 46 -4.67 5.34 -4.54
CA HIS A 46 -3.49 4.54 -4.85
C HIS A 46 -3.48 3.19 -4.12
N TYR A 47 -3.93 3.14 -2.87
CA TYR A 47 -4.11 1.87 -2.17
C TYR A 47 -5.18 0.99 -2.81
N ILE A 48 -6.31 1.57 -3.23
CA ILE A 48 -7.34 0.87 -3.99
C ILE A 48 -6.73 0.28 -5.27
N ASP A 49 -5.98 1.08 -6.03
CA ASP A 49 -5.34 0.63 -7.26
C ASP A 49 -4.37 -0.54 -6.99
N ILE A 50 -3.63 -0.55 -5.87
CA ILE A 50 -2.77 -1.67 -5.46
C ILE A 50 -3.60 -2.93 -5.17
N CYS A 51 -4.67 -2.79 -4.39
CA CYS A 51 -5.58 -3.88 -4.04
C CYS A 51 -6.30 -4.47 -5.26
N GLU A 52 -6.57 -3.67 -6.30
CA GLU A 52 -7.17 -4.16 -7.55
C GLU A 52 -6.18 -4.97 -8.42
N ILE A 53 -4.87 -4.81 -8.23
CA ILE A 53 -3.84 -5.54 -8.99
C ILE A 53 -3.50 -6.87 -8.32
N VAL A 54 -3.48 -6.88 -6.99
CA VAL A 54 -2.90 -7.97 -6.20
C VAL A 54 -3.99 -8.64 -5.37
N ASP A 55 -4.19 -9.94 -5.57
CA ASP A 55 -5.16 -10.75 -4.81
C ASP A 55 -4.75 -11.01 -3.34
N GLY A 56 -3.55 -10.57 -2.95
CA GLY A 56 -2.90 -10.81 -1.66
C GLY A 56 -2.97 -9.64 -0.68
N ASP A 57 -2.24 -9.77 0.43
CA ASP A 57 -2.27 -8.80 1.52
C ASP A 57 -1.55 -7.49 1.11
N VAL A 58 -2.16 -6.32 1.33
CA VAL A 58 -1.55 -5.00 1.11
C VAL A 58 -1.35 -4.29 2.44
N SER A 59 -0.10 -4.01 2.79
CA SER A 59 0.25 -3.28 4.02
C SER A 59 0.32 -1.78 3.74
N ALA A 60 -0.52 -1.01 4.43
CA ALA A 60 -0.55 0.45 4.43
C ALA A 60 -0.17 1.00 5.81
N GLU A 61 0.78 1.94 5.86
CA GLU A 61 1.23 2.54 7.12
C GLU A 61 0.44 3.82 7.47
N VAL A 62 0.14 3.98 8.76
CA VAL A 62 -0.43 5.22 9.32
C VAL A 62 0.67 6.25 9.60
N ILE A 63 0.29 7.52 9.80
CA ILE A 63 1.25 8.60 10.09
C ILE A 63 1.23 9.00 11.56
N ALA A 64 0.08 8.82 12.23
CA ALA A 64 -0.07 9.13 13.64
C ALA A 64 0.96 8.38 14.51
N THR A 65 1.42 9.06 15.57
CA THR A 65 2.39 8.51 16.54
C THR A 65 1.78 8.29 17.92
N ASP A 66 0.53 8.72 18.14
CA ASP A 66 -0.26 8.43 19.32
C ASP A 66 -1.24 7.27 19.07
N PHE A 67 -1.58 6.56 20.15
CA PHE A 67 -2.43 5.36 20.08
C PHE A 67 -3.78 5.62 19.42
N GLU A 68 -4.48 6.69 19.80
CA GLU A 68 -5.81 6.99 19.29
C GLU A 68 -5.77 7.35 17.80
N GLY A 69 -4.75 8.11 17.39
CA GLY A 69 -4.47 8.43 16.00
C GLY A 69 -4.19 7.20 15.15
N ILE A 70 -3.33 6.29 15.64
CA ILE A 70 -2.99 5.04 14.96
C ILE A 70 -4.24 4.19 14.69
N VAL A 71 -5.08 4.00 15.72
CA VAL A 71 -6.31 3.20 15.58
C VAL A 71 -7.27 3.82 14.57
N ARG A 72 -7.53 5.13 14.70
CA ARG A 72 -8.46 5.84 13.81
C ARG A 72 -7.99 5.80 12.35
N GLU A 73 -6.70 6.04 12.09
CA GLU A 73 -6.15 6.00 10.74
C GLU A 73 -6.15 4.58 10.17
N GLY A 74 -5.86 3.57 10.98
CA GLY A 74 -5.92 2.17 10.59
C GLY A 74 -7.33 1.72 10.23
N GLU A 75 -8.34 2.06 11.03
CA GLU A 75 -9.75 1.78 10.73
C GLU A 75 -10.20 2.45 9.42
N ARG A 76 -9.73 3.68 9.16
CA ARG A 76 -10.02 4.41 7.91
C ARG A 76 -9.39 3.73 6.69
N LEU A 77 -8.17 3.19 6.82
CA LEU A 77 -7.49 2.47 5.74
C LEU A 77 -8.12 1.10 5.45
N ALA A 78 -8.77 0.48 6.44
CA ALA A 78 -9.38 -0.84 6.31
C ALA A 78 -10.82 -0.83 5.77
N ALA A 79 -11.45 0.36 5.67
CA ALA A 79 -12.85 0.56 5.29
C ALA A 79 -13.06 0.51 3.77
#